data_AF-A0A9E4Z9I4-F1
#
_entry.id   AF-A0A9E4Z9I4-F1
#
_cell.length_a   1.000
_cell.length_b   1.000
_cell.length_c   1.000
_cell.angle_alpha   90.00
_cell.angle_beta   90.00
_cell.angle_gamma   90.00
#
_symmetry.space_group_name_H-M   'P 1'
#
loop_
_entity.id
_entity.type
_entity.pdbx_description
1 polymer ?
#
loop_
_entity_poly.entity_id
_entity_poly.type
_entity_poly.pdbx_seq_one_letter_code
_entity_poly.pdbx_strand_id
1 'polypeptide(L)'
;MEQSTIKFTSFPRTNPPPPFVSDLVNVFRQHEAKISTTVLKKGLDSDGVLAELRADLVHLGFDVESGKRMADKIDRPVFFGENGEPTLRYQIDAFHSDWECGLEVEAGRAFMGNAFY
;
A
#
# COMPACT_ATOMS: atom_id res chain seq x y z
N MET A 1 -2.32 24.36 12.04
CA MET A 1 -2.01 23.04 11.44
C MET A 1 -1.50 23.32 10.05
N GLU A 2 -0.27 22.92 9.73
CA GLU A 2 0.17 22.96 8.33
C GLU A 2 -0.78 22.09 7.51
N GLN A 3 -1.12 22.55 6.31
CA GLN A 3 -1.96 21.77 5.40
C GLN A 3 -1.16 20.54 4.95
N SER A 4 -1.81 19.37 4.98
CA SER A 4 -1.24 18.12 4.45
C SER A 4 -0.81 18.31 2.99
N THR A 5 0.35 17.75 2.65
CA THR A 5 0.91 17.76 1.29
C THR A 5 0.48 16.54 0.46
N ILE A 6 -0.21 15.58 1.09
CA ILE A 6 -0.70 14.35 0.45
C ILE A 6 -1.74 14.66 -0.62
N LYS A 7 -1.53 14.08 -1.80
CA LYS A 7 -2.43 14.12 -2.96
C LYS A 7 -2.76 12.70 -3.37
N PHE A 8 -4.02 12.43 -3.73
CA PHE A 8 -4.47 11.13 -4.20
C PHE A 8 -5.47 11.27 -5.34
N THR A 9 -5.64 10.21 -6.12
CA THR A 9 -6.66 10.10 -7.17
C THR A 9 -7.17 8.66 -7.22
N SER A 10 -8.43 8.46 -7.61
CA SER A 10 -8.99 7.14 -7.92
C SER A 10 -9.35 7.06 -9.40
N PHE A 11 -9.44 5.84 -9.92
CA PHE A 11 -9.91 5.56 -11.27
C PHE A 11 -11.08 4.55 -11.23
N PRO A 12 -12.03 4.64 -12.17
CA PRO A 12 -12.12 5.67 -13.22
C PRO A 12 -12.47 7.05 -12.66
N ARG A 13 -12.00 8.13 -13.30
CA ARG A 13 -12.25 9.53 -12.87
C ARG A 13 -13.69 10.01 -13.11
N THR A 14 -14.56 9.13 -13.59
CA THR A 14 -15.99 9.40 -13.82
C THR A 14 -16.82 9.26 -12.54
N ASN A 15 -16.26 8.61 -11.50
CA ASN A 15 -16.95 8.31 -10.26
C ASN A 15 -16.15 8.89 -9.08
N PRO A 16 -16.82 9.26 -7.97
CA PRO A 16 -16.11 9.57 -6.73
C PRO A 16 -15.34 8.33 -6.24
N PRO A 17 -14.25 8.52 -5.47
CA PRO A 17 -13.57 7.41 -4.82
C PRO A 17 -14.53 6.59 -3.95
N PRO A 18 -14.34 5.27 -3.84
CA PRO A 18 -15.06 4.45 -2.86
C PRO A 18 -14.96 5.06 -1.44
N PRO A 19 -15.99 4.92 -0.57
CA PRO A 19 -16.00 5.56 0.74
C PRO A 19 -14.76 5.28 1.61
N PHE A 20 -14.27 4.05 1.58
CA PHE A 20 -13.11 3.59 2.35
C PHE A 20 -11.80 4.31 1.98
N VAL A 21 -11.71 4.90 0.78
CA VAL A 21 -10.50 5.61 0.33
C VAL A 21 -10.19 6.78 1.27
N SER A 22 -11.21 7.41 1.84
CA SER A 22 -11.01 8.52 2.78
C SER A 22 -10.33 8.05 4.07
N ASP A 23 -10.74 6.90 4.62
CA ASP A 23 -10.15 6.29 5.81
C ASP A 23 -8.70 5.87 5.54
N LEU A 24 -8.46 5.21 4.40
CA LEU A 24 -7.11 4.83 3.99
C LEU A 24 -6.19 6.04 3.84
N VAL A 25 -6.61 7.09 3.12
CA VAL A 25 -5.80 8.32 2.96
C VAL A 25 -5.54 9.00 4.31
N ASN A 26 -6.47 8.92 5.25
CA ASN A 26 -6.28 9.49 6.57
C ASN A 26 -5.19 8.78 7.38
N VAL A 27 -4.97 7.48 7.20
CA VAL A 27 -3.82 6.77 7.78
C VAL A 27 -2.51 7.42 7.31
N PHE A 28 -2.33 7.63 6.00
CA PHE A 28 -1.13 8.31 5.49
C PHE A 28 -0.97 9.74 6.03
N ARG A 29 -2.07 10.49 6.18
CA ARG A 29 -2.04 11.85 6.75
C ARG A 29 -1.63 11.88 8.20
N GLN A 30 -2.08 10.92 9.01
CA GLN A 30 -1.72 10.84 10.42
C GLN A 30 -0.22 10.57 10.62
N HIS A 31 0.38 9.82 9.70
CA HIS A 31 1.81 9.49 9.73
C HIS A 31 2.67 10.39 8.83
N GLU A 32 2.10 11.42 8.19
CA GLU A 32 2.77 12.23 7.16
C GLU A 32 4.11 12.81 7.65
N ALA A 33 4.17 13.30 8.89
CA ALA A 33 5.39 13.86 9.47
C ALA A 33 6.55 12.86 9.59
N LYS A 34 6.25 11.56 9.64
CA LYS A 34 7.23 10.47 9.81
C LYS A 34 7.61 9.79 8.50
N ILE A 35 6.76 9.86 7.48
CA ILE A 35 6.98 9.22 6.19
C ILE A 35 7.36 10.22 5.09
N SER A 36 7.09 11.51 5.30
CA SER A 36 7.35 12.54 4.29
C SER A 36 8.85 12.81 4.11
N THR A 37 9.28 12.74 2.85
CA THR A 37 10.65 13.11 2.42
C THR A 37 10.88 14.62 2.39
N THR A 38 9.82 15.44 2.45
CA THR A 38 9.97 16.90 2.56
C THR A 38 10.40 17.31 3.97
N VAL A 39 10.00 16.54 4.98
CA VAL A 39 10.36 16.73 6.38
C VAL A 39 11.64 15.94 6.72
N LEU A 40 11.76 14.70 6.24
CA LEU A 40 12.92 13.83 6.45
C LEU A 40 13.79 13.76 5.19
N LYS A 41 14.90 14.50 5.16
CA LYS A 41 15.83 14.53 4.00
C LYS A 41 16.30 13.16 3.48
N LYS A 42 16.43 12.16 4.36
CA LYS A 42 16.79 10.78 3.96
C LYS A 42 15.57 9.94 3.56
N GLY A 43 14.40 10.25 4.12
CA GLY A 43 13.17 9.46 3.97
C GLY A 43 13.25 8.07 4.61
N LEU A 44 12.11 7.38 4.61
CA LEU A 44 12.03 5.94 4.81
C LEU A 44 12.01 5.23 3.44
N ASP A 45 12.46 3.98 3.39
CA ASP A 45 12.19 3.09 2.26
C ASP A 45 10.77 2.49 2.37
N SER A 46 10.34 1.73 1.36
CA SER A 46 8.98 1.16 1.30
C SER A 46 8.64 0.36 2.57
N ASP A 47 9.55 -0.53 2.99
CA ASP A 47 9.41 -1.32 4.23
C ASP A 47 9.25 -0.42 5.46
N GLY A 48 10.06 0.64 5.55
CA GLY A 48 10.00 1.59 6.65
C GLY A 48 8.69 2.36 6.69
N VAL A 49 8.16 2.77 5.54
CA VAL A 49 6.84 3.41 5.45
C VAL A 49 5.76 2.42 5.85
N LEU A 50 5.74 1.21 5.28
CA LEU A 50 4.74 0.19 5.62
C LEU A 50 4.75 -0.15 7.12
N ALA A 51 5.93 -0.27 7.73
CA ALA A 51 6.08 -0.52 9.15
C ALA A 51 5.47 0.60 10.02
N GLU A 52 5.59 1.85 9.59
CA GLU A 52 4.99 3.00 10.29
C GLU A 52 3.46 3.01 10.18
N LEU A 53 2.90 2.56 9.05
CA LEU A 53 1.45 2.53 8.81
C LEU A 53 0.76 1.27 9.34
N ARG A 54 1.52 0.19 9.62
CA ARG A 54 0.99 -1.16 9.87
C ARG A 54 -0.12 -1.20 10.92
N ALA A 55 0.06 -0.55 12.06
CA ALA A 55 -0.90 -0.62 13.16
C ALA A 55 -2.29 -0.12 12.75
N ASP A 56 -2.33 1.00 12.04
CA ASP A 56 -3.57 1.62 11.58
C ASP A 56 -4.18 0.89 10.38
N LEU A 57 -3.35 0.35 9.47
CA LEU A 57 -3.83 -0.51 8.40
C LEU A 57 -4.49 -1.78 8.94
N VAL A 58 -3.89 -2.43 9.94
CA VAL A 58 -4.51 -3.58 10.62
C VAL A 58 -5.80 -3.18 11.33
N HIS A 59 -5.84 -2.00 11.95
CA HIS A 59 -7.07 -1.47 12.56
C HIS A 59 -8.19 -1.24 11.53
N LEU A 60 -7.83 -0.83 10.31
CA LEU A 60 -8.76 -0.72 9.19
C LEU A 60 -9.20 -2.07 8.60
N GLY A 61 -8.61 -3.19 9.01
CA GLY A 61 -8.97 -4.53 8.54
C GLY A 61 -8.04 -5.12 7.47
N PHE A 62 -6.89 -4.49 7.20
CA PHE A 62 -5.89 -5.09 6.32
C PHE A 62 -5.14 -6.22 7.02
N ASP A 63 -4.93 -7.30 6.29
CA ASP A 63 -3.78 -8.19 6.51
C ASP A 63 -2.55 -7.50 5.91
N VAL A 64 -1.47 -7.36 6.69
CA VAL A 64 -0.28 -6.58 6.30
C VAL A 64 0.94 -7.47 6.44
N GLU A 65 1.78 -7.53 5.41
CA GLU A 65 2.99 -8.36 5.45
C GLU A 65 3.90 -7.96 6.62
N SER A 66 4.49 -8.97 7.28
CA SER A 66 5.25 -8.77 8.52
C SER A 66 6.75 -8.97 8.37
N GLY A 67 7.23 -9.32 7.16
CA GLY A 67 8.66 -9.48 6.89
C GLY A 67 8.99 -9.98 5.48
N LYS A 68 10.29 -10.10 5.19
CA LYS A 68 10.81 -10.44 3.84
C LYS A 68 10.81 -11.93 3.51
N ARG A 69 10.48 -12.80 4.47
CA ARG A 69 10.46 -14.25 4.23
C ARG A 69 9.23 -14.57 3.40
N MET A 70 9.35 -15.54 2.50
CA MET A 70 8.20 -15.98 1.68
C MET A 70 6.96 -16.35 2.50
N ALA A 71 7.14 -16.89 3.70
CA ALA A 71 6.04 -17.24 4.60
C ALA A 71 5.32 -16.01 5.23
N ASP A 72 5.96 -14.85 5.18
CA ASP A 72 5.43 -13.60 5.72
C ASP A 72 4.81 -12.71 4.62
N LYS A 73 4.87 -13.14 3.35
CA LYS A 73 4.31 -12.45 2.19
C LYS A 73 2.86 -12.85 1.95
N ILE A 74 2.05 -11.90 1.49
CA ILE A 74 0.66 -12.15 1.11
C ILE A 74 0.62 -12.55 -0.37
N ASP A 75 0.62 -13.85 -0.63
CA ASP A 75 0.47 -14.39 -1.99
C ASP A 75 -1.00 -14.34 -2.43
N ARG A 76 -1.28 -13.61 -3.52
CA ARG A 76 -2.57 -13.61 -4.19
C ARG A 76 -2.49 -14.33 -5.54
N PRO A 77 -3.07 -15.54 -5.67
CA PRO A 77 -3.19 -16.21 -6.95
C PRO A 77 -4.18 -15.45 -7.83
N VAL A 78 -3.81 -15.21 -9.08
CA VAL A 78 -4.60 -14.44 -10.05
C VAL A 78 -5.11 -15.32 -11.18
N PHE A 79 -4.24 -16.16 -11.73
CA PHE A 79 -4.62 -17.14 -12.75
C PHE A 79 -4.45 -18.54 -12.19
N PHE A 80 -5.38 -19.41 -12.56
CA PHE A 80 -5.38 -20.83 -12.21
C PHE A 80 -5.37 -21.65 -13.49
N GLY A 81 -4.48 -22.64 -13.54
CA GLY A 81 -4.32 -23.56 -14.67
C GLY A 81 -4.97 -24.91 -14.41
N GLU A 82 -4.40 -25.96 -15.01
CA GLU A 82 -4.87 -27.33 -14.82
C GLU A 82 -4.91 -27.71 -13.34
N ASN A 83 -5.96 -28.44 -12.96
CA ASN A 83 -6.25 -28.86 -11.58
C ASN A 83 -6.40 -27.72 -10.56
N GLY A 84 -6.63 -26.48 -11.00
CA GLY A 84 -6.79 -25.34 -10.10
C GLY A 84 -5.48 -24.89 -9.45
N GLU A 85 -4.35 -25.22 -10.07
CA GLU A 85 -3.03 -24.76 -9.61
C GLU A 85 -2.81 -23.30 -10.03
N PRO A 86 -2.38 -22.40 -9.13
CA PRO A 86 -2.08 -21.02 -9.50
C PRO A 86 -0.93 -20.94 -10.51
N THR A 87 -1.18 -20.36 -11.68
CA THR A 87 -0.18 -20.12 -12.74
C THR A 87 0.39 -18.71 -12.69
N LEU A 88 -0.26 -17.78 -11.98
CA LEU A 88 0.25 -16.44 -11.70
C LEU A 88 -0.09 -16.04 -10.27
N ARG A 89 0.89 -15.50 -9.56
CA ARG A 89 0.76 -15.01 -8.17
C ARG A 89 1.38 -13.62 -8.09
N TYR A 90 0.71 -12.72 -7.38
CA TYR A 90 1.32 -11.46 -6.94
C TYR A 90 1.58 -11.50 -5.45
N GLN A 91 2.65 -10.82 -5.05
CA GLN A 91 2.95 -10.51 -3.66
C GLN A 91 2.55 -9.08 -3.44
N ILE A 92 1.70 -8.86 -2.45
CA ILE A 92 1.17 -7.54 -2.13
C ILE A 92 1.54 -7.19 -0.68
N ASP A 93 1.82 -5.92 -0.42
CA ASP A 93 2.20 -5.46 0.92
C ASP A 93 1.06 -5.61 1.92
N ALA A 94 -0.17 -5.33 1.50
CA ALA A 94 -1.36 -5.50 2.34
C ALA A 94 -2.63 -5.81 1.54
N PHE A 95 -3.56 -6.51 2.17
CA PHE A 95 -4.84 -6.87 1.57
C PHE A 95 -6.02 -6.67 2.53
N HIS A 96 -7.08 -6.04 2.04
CA HIS A 96 -8.36 -5.99 2.74
C HIS A 96 -9.38 -6.86 2.00
N SER A 97 -9.87 -7.92 2.66
CA SER A 97 -10.81 -8.88 2.04
C SER A 97 -12.14 -8.25 1.66
N ASP A 98 -12.73 -7.48 2.58
CA ASP A 98 -14.09 -6.97 2.37
C ASP A 98 -14.15 -5.84 1.34
N TRP A 99 -13.05 -5.09 1.16
CA TRP A 99 -12.92 -4.06 0.14
C TRP A 99 -12.35 -4.62 -1.18
N GLU A 100 -11.94 -5.89 -1.19
CA GLU A 100 -11.18 -6.53 -2.27
C GLU A 100 -10.01 -5.66 -2.74
N CYS A 101 -9.29 -5.06 -1.78
CA CYS A 101 -8.29 -4.03 -2.03
C CYS A 101 -6.89 -4.54 -1.70
N GLY A 102 -6.04 -4.63 -2.71
CA GLY A 102 -4.58 -4.73 -2.54
C GLY A 102 -3.95 -3.36 -2.39
N LEU A 103 -3.01 -3.23 -1.47
CA LEU A 103 -2.22 -2.02 -1.22
C LEU A 103 -0.74 -2.34 -1.44
N GLU A 104 -0.07 -1.46 -2.17
CA GLU A 104 1.39 -1.45 -2.37
C GLU A 104 1.94 -0.09 -1.93
N VAL A 105 3.03 -0.10 -1.18
CA VAL A 105 3.70 1.07 -0.64
C VAL A 105 5.04 1.24 -1.34
N GLU A 106 5.20 2.35 -2.06
CA GLU A 106 6.43 2.64 -2.80
C GLU A 106 7.07 3.95 -2.32
N ALA A 107 8.31 3.85 -1.82
CA ALA A 107 9.07 5.01 -1.33
C ALA A 107 10.45 5.15 -1.99
N GLY A 108 10.95 6.39 -2.04
CA GLY A 108 12.30 6.70 -2.53
C GLY A 108 12.41 7.03 -4.02
N ARG A 109 13.64 6.96 -4.55
CA ARG A 109 13.98 7.39 -5.93
C ARG A 109 13.34 6.55 -7.04
N ALA A 110 12.77 5.39 -6.71
CA ALA A 110 12.08 4.51 -7.66
C ALA A 110 10.86 5.21 -8.30
N PHE A 111 10.16 6.08 -7.56
CA PHE A 111 9.05 6.89 -8.09
C PHE A 111 9.49 7.90 -9.16
N MET A 112 10.77 8.33 -9.17
CA MET A 112 11.28 9.34 -10.13
C MET A 112 11.62 8.79 -11.53
N GLY A 113 11.07 7.63 -11.92
CA GLY A 113 10.95 7.26 -13.33
C GLY A 113 11.92 6.20 -13.87
N ASN A 114 12.23 5.16 -13.11
CA ASN A 114 12.96 3.97 -13.63
C ASN A 114 12.39 2.63 -13.14
N ALA A 115 11.09 2.55 -12.85
CA ALA A 115 10.42 1.27 -12.69
C ALA A 115 9.98 0.78 -14.08
N PHE A 116 10.82 -0.03 -14.73
CA PHE A 116 10.32 -0.91 -15.79
C PHE A 116 9.54 -2.02 -15.08
N TYR A 117 8.23 -2.03 -15.27
CA TYR A 117 7.36 -3.15 -14.91
C TYR A 117 7.36 -4.18 -16.06
#